data_AF-A0A9P6MHU7-F1
#
_entry.id   AF-A0A9P6MHU7-F1
#
_cell.length_a   1.000
_cell.length_b   1.000
_cell.length_c   1.000
_cell.angle_alpha   90.00
_cell.angle_beta   90.00
_cell.angle_gamma   90.00
#
_symmetry.space_group_name_H-M   'P 1'
#
loop_
_entity.id
_entity.type
_entity.pdbx_description
1 polymer ?
#
loop_
_entity_poly.entity_id
_entity_poly.type
_entity_poly.pdbx_seq_one_letter_code
_entity_poly.pdbx_strand_id
1 'polypeptide(L)'
;MPTFDQYNLDKQSIEVPGTRTPGATGKLQEFLTHVGFADNLIVNIRDEPHVKTLYDIWQNSVNKYANNEFLGHRPFNTVAQTYGGYTWQTFRQINQRVNAFGSGLMHLNEVILGNDTLNRWALGIWSHGRPEWFISEMSCNCYNLVSVALYDTLGPDAI
;
A
#
# COMPACT_ATOMS: atom_id res chain seq x y z
N MET A 1 -26.94 -0.29 18.39
CA MET A 1 -26.16 0.01 17.17
C MET A 1 -27.08 0.78 16.24
N PRO A 2 -26.68 1.90 15.61
CA PRO A 2 -27.48 2.45 14.53
C PRO A 2 -27.39 1.47 13.36
N THR A 3 -28.52 0.85 13.06
CA THR A 3 -28.77 0.07 11.85
C THR A 3 -28.66 1.00 10.65
N PHE A 4 -27.83 0.65 9.68
CA PHE A 4 -27.88 1.33 8.38
C PHE A 4 -29.18 0.91 7.68
N ASP A 5 -29.86 1.86 7.06
CA ASP A 5 -30.91 1.54 6.10
C ASP A 5 -30.32 0.66 4.99
N GLN A 6 -31.14 -0.23 4.43
CA GLN A 6 -30.74 -1.18 3.38
C GLN A 6 -30.01 -0.44 2.24
N TYR A 7 -28.77 -0.84 1.96
CA TYR A 7 -27.93 -0.19 0.94
C TYR A 7 -28.65 -0.15 -0.41
N ASN A 8 -28.86 1.06 -0.92
CA ASN A 8 -29.37 1.25 -2.27
C ASN A 8 -28.21 1.08 -3.26
N LEU A 9 -28.12 -0.09 -3.89
CA LEU A 9 -27.07 -0.39 -4.87
C LEU A 9 -27.15 0.46 -6.13
N ASP A 10 -28.32 1.03 -6.44
CA ASP A 10 -28.52 1.94 -7.57
C ASP A 10 -28.04 3.37 -7.27
N LYS A 11 -27.71 3.66 -6.00
CA LYS A 11 -27.27 4.99 -5.55
C LYS A 11 -26.18 4.87 -4.50
N GLN A 12 -24.94 4.70 -4.95
CA GLN A 12 -23.76 4.55 -4.09
C GLN A 12 -22.99 5.86 -3.85
N SER A 13 -23.36 6.93 -4.57
CA SER A 13 -22.67 8.21 -4.52
C SER A 13 -23.63 9.38 -4.74
N ILE A 14 -23.29 10.53 -4.18
CA ILE A 14 -24.02 11.79 -4.38
C ILE A 14 -23.06 12.89 -4.85
N GLU A 15 -23.57 13.86 -5.61
CA GLU A 15 -22.80 15.06 -5.96
C GLU A 15 -22.59 15.91 -4.71
N VAL A 16 -21.38 16.44 -4.54
CA VAL A 16 -21.09 17.39 -3.46
C VAL A 16 -21.85 18.69 -3.74
N PRO A 17 -22.67 19.19 -2.80
CA PRO A 17 -23.47 20.39 -3.01
C PRO A 17 -22.66 21.60 -3.50
N GLY A 18 -23.20 22.34 -4.48
CA GLY A 18 -22.61 23.59 -4.98
C GLY A 18 -21.43 23.44 -5.95
N THR A 19 -21.07 22.23 -6.36
CA THR A 19 -19.89 21.99 -7.20
C THR A 19 -20.16 21.94 -8.70
N ARG A 20 -21.43 22.01 -9.12
CA ARG A 20 -21.89 21.91 -10.53
C ARG A 20 -21.54 23.14 -11.35
N THR A 21 -20.89 22.91 -12.49
CA THR A 21 -20.59 23.94 -13.50
C THR A 21 -21.30 23.60 -14.82
N PRO A 22 -21.63 24.60 -15.66
CA PRO A 22 -22.27 24.34 -16.95
C PRO A 22 -21.40 23.42 -17.84
N GLY A 23 -21.98 22.33 -18.33
CA GLY A 23 -21.28 21.36 -19.17
C GLY A 23 -20.43 20.31 -18.44
N ALA A 24 -20.36 20.36 -17.11
CA ALA A 24 -19.74 19.33 -16.30
C ALA A 24 -20.70 18.86 -15.19
N THR A 25 -20.63 17.58 -14.84
CA THR A 25 -21.11 17.15 -13.52
C THR A 25 -20.39 17.96 -12.45
N GLY A 26 -21.06 18.29 -11.33
CA GLY A 26 -20.37 19.01 -10.26
C GLY A 26 -19.13 18.28 -9.81
N LYS A 27 -18.09 19.04 -9.40
CA LYS A 27 -16.75 18.49 -9.06
C LYS A 27 -16.93 17.18 -8.30
N LEU A 28 -16.79 16.08 -9.06
CA LEU A 28 -16.58 14.74 -8.55
C LEU A 28 -15.11 14.72 -8.15
N GLN A 29 -14.74 15.44 -7.10
CA GLN A 29 -13.35 15.43 -6.65
C GLN A 29 -13.11 14.11 -5.90
N GLU A 30 -12.93 13.05 -6.70
CA GLU A 30 -12.20 11.81 -6.42
C GLU A 30 -12.65 10.92 -5.24
N PHE A 31 -13.60 11.36 -4.43
CA PHE A 31 -14.24 10.51 -3.44
C PHE A 31 -15.75 10.57 -3.61
N LEU A 32 -16.31 9.49 -4.15
CA LEU A 32 -17.71 9.15 -3.94
C LEU A 32 -17.95 9.19 -2.43
N THR A 33 -18.68 10.19 -1.93
CA THR A 33 -19.10 10.15 -0.53
C THR A 33 -20.12 9.02 -0.44
N HIS A 34 -19.75 7.97 0.28
CA HIS A 34 -20.66 6.88 0.57
C HIS A 34 -21.98 7.48 1.09
N VAL A 35 -23.14 7.06 0.57
CA VAL A 35 -24.44 7.71 0.85
C VAL A 35 -24.73 7.84 2.36
N GLY A 36 -24.22 6.91 3.17
CA GLY A 36 -24.32 6.98 4.65
C GLY A 36 -23.43 8.03 5.34
N PHE A 37 -22.58 8.76 4.61
CA PHE A 37 -21.64 9.76 5.13
C PHE A 37 -21.70 11.07 4.32
N ALA A 38 -22.85 11.41 3.74
CA ALA A 38 -23.06 12.59 2.90
C ALA A 38 -22.48 13.90 3.46
N ASP A 39 -22.59 14.09 4.79
CA ASP A 39 -22.19 15.32 5.48
C ASP A 39 -20.85 15.19 6.23
N ASN A 40 -20.19 14.04 6.21
CA ASN A 40 -19.00 13.77 7.03
C ASN A 40 -17.91 13.00 6.28
N LEU A 41 -16.65 13.29 6.58
CA LEU A 41 -15.53 12.49 6.07
C LEU A 41 -15.45 11.15 6.82
N ILE A 42 -15.15 10.08 6.09
CA ILE A 42 -14.73 8.81 6.70
C ILE A 42 -13.30 9.02 7.20
N VAL A 43 -13.17 9.26 8.51
CA VAL A 43 -11.87 9.56 9.15
C VAL A 43 -11.16 8.32 9.67
N ASN A 44 -11.84 7.18 9.75
CA ASN A 44 -11.28 5.91 10.18
C ASN A 44 -12.12 4.72 9.69
N ILE A 45 -11.53 3.53 9.80
CA ILE A 45 -12.26 2.27 9.69
C ILE A 45 -13.04 2.10 11.00
N ARG A 46 -14.37 2.04 10.92
CA ARG A 46 -15.25 2.07 12.11
C ARG A 46 -14.93 0.98 13.14
N ASP A 47 -14.65 -0.23 12.67
CA ASP A 47 -14.34 -1.38 13.53
C ASP A 47 -12.91 -1.31 14.08
N GLU A 48 -12.05 -0.48 13.49
CA GLU A 48 -10.63 -0.34 13.84
C GLU A 48 -10.18 1.13 13.85
N PRO A 49 -10.74 1.98 14.75
CA PRO A 49 -10.50 3.43 14.74
C PRO A 49 -9.06 3.84 15.07
N HIS A 50 -8.25 2.89 15.56
CA HIS A 50 -6.84 3.06 15.84
C HIS A 50 -5.97 3.00 14.57
N VAL A 51 -6.48 2.45 13.47
CA VAL A 51 -5.76 2.31 12.20
C VAL A 51 -5.83 3.64 11.44
N LYS A 52 -4.71 4.35 11.36
CA LYS A 52 -4.64 5.70 10.76
C LYS A 52 -3.60 5.84 9.66
N THR A 53 -2.62 4.94 9.62
CA THR A 53 -1.51 4.96 8.67
C THR A 53 -1.40 3.64 7.92
N LEU A 54 -0.67 3.63 6.80
CA LEU A 54 -0.33 2.39 6.10
C LEU A 54 0.44 1.42 7.00
N TYR A 55 1.28 1.94 7.90
CA TYR A 55 1.93 1.15 8.94
C TYR A 55 0.91 0.48 9.86
N ASP A 56 -0.09 1.22 10.36
CA ASP A 56 -1.12 0.64 11.23
C ASP A 56 -1.94 -0.44 10.53
N ILE A 57 -2.28 -0.24 9.24
CA ILE A 57 -2.98 -1.24 8.42
C ILE A 57 -2.15 -2.53 8.37
N TRP A 58 -0.85 -2.40 8.10
CA TRP A 58 0.05 -3.54 8.03
C TRP A 58 0.21 -4.25 9.37
N GLN A 59 0.50 -3.52 10.45
CA GLN A 59 0.66 -4.12 11.77
C GLN A 59 -0.64 -4.79 12.26
N ASN A 60 -1.80 -4.18 12.01
CA ASN A 60 -3.09 -4.78 12.32
C ASN A 60 -3.30 -6.09 11.55
N SER A 61 -2.95 -6.12 10.27
CA SER A 61 -3.05 -7.32 9.42
C SER A 61 -2.11 -8.42 9.89
N VAL A 62 -0.86 -8.09 10.21
CA VAL A 62 0.13 -9.03 10.75
C VAL A 62 -0.32 -9.61 12.09
N ASN A 63 -0.90 -8.78 12.97
CA ASN A 63 -1.39 -9.22 14.27
C ASN A 63 -2.55 -10.23 14.14
N LYS A 64 -3.49 -9.98 13.23
CA LYS A 64 -4.67 -10.83 13.04
C LYS A 64 -4.38 -12.12 12.26
N TYR A 65 -3.53 -12.03 11.24
CA TYR A 65 -3.38 -13.09 10.22
C TYR A 65 -1.95 -13.60 10.10
N ALA A 66 -1.15 -13.48 11.16
CA ALA A 66 0.29 -13.77 11.16
C ALA A 66 0.69 -15.08 10.46
N ASN A 67 -0.10 -16.14 10.61
CA ASN A 67 0.23 -17.47 10.11
C ASN A 67 -0.46 -17.82 8.77
N ASN A 68 -1.28 -16.91 8.21
CA ASN A 68 -1.93 -17.11 6.93
C ASN A 68 -0.94 -16.86 5.78
N GLU A 69 -1.09 -17.62 4.69
CA GLU A 69 -0.38 -17.37 3.44
C GLU A 69 -0.74 -15.98 2.90
N PHE A 70 0.27 -15.22 2.51
CA PHE A 70 0.10 -13.84 2.05
C PHE A 70 0.73 -13.62 0.68
N LEU A 71 2.04 -13.87 0.55
CA LEU A 71 2.80 -13.51 -0.66
C LEU A 71 3.34 -14.75 -1.35
N GLY A 72 2.76 -15.04 -2.51
CA GLY A 72 3.09 -16.20 -3.34
C GLY A 72 4.03 -15.86 -4.48
N HIS A 73 4.95 -16.76 -4.82
CA HIS A 73 5.75 -16.67 -6.04
C HIS A 73 6.02 -18.05 -6.62
N ARG A 74 6.44 -18.09 -7.89
CA ARG A 74 6.86 -19.33 -8.55
C ARG A 74 8.39 -19.36 -8.61
N PRO A 75 9.06 -20.27 -7.88
CA PRO A 75 10.50 -20.40 -7.96
C PRO A 75 10.89 -20.90 -9.36
N PHE A 76 11.89 -20.25 -9.95
CA PHE A 76 12.46 -20.68 -11.22
C PHE A 76 13.57 -21.70 -10.95
N ASN A 77 13.44 -22.89 -11.53
CA ASN A 77 14.47 -23.91 -11.51
C ASN A 77 15.48 -23.62 -12.62
N THR A 78 16.71 -23.23 -12.25
CA THR A 78 17.77 -22.87 -13.19
C THR A 78 18.35 -24.07 -13.94
N VAL A 79 18.24 -25.29 -13.41
CA VAL A 79 18.72 -26.51 -14.07
C VAL A 79 17.70 -26.99 -15.09
N ALA A 80 16.44 -27.10 -14.68
CA ALA A 80 15.35 -27.55 -15.55
C ALA A 80 14.79 -26.43 -16.46
N GLN A 81 15.23 -25.18 -16.28
CA GLN A 81 14.75 -23.99 -17.00
C GLN A 81 13.23 -23.86 -17.00
N THR A 82 12.59 -24.19 -15.87
CA THR A 82 11.14 -24.21 -15.72
C THR A 82 10.70 -23.58 -14.40
N TYR A 83 9.49 -23.04 -14.38
CA TYR A 83 8.88 -22.53 -13.16
C TYR A 83 8.13 -23.63 -12.40
N GLY A 84 8.42 -23.75 -11.11
CA GLY A 84 7.71 -24.66 -10.21
C GLY A 84 6.28 -24.19 -9.89
N GLY A 85 5.66 -24.89 -8.93
CA GLY A 85 4.40 -24.48 -8.31
C GLY A 85 4.56 -23.24 -7.43
N TYR A 86 3.44 -22.65 -6.99
CA TYR A 86 3.50 -21.51 -6.07
C TYR A 86 4.05 -21.92 -4.71
N THR A 87 4.94 -21.08 -4.18
CA THR A 87 5.40 -21.13 -2.80
C THR A 87 4.96 -19.84 -2.10
N TRP A 88 4.47 -19.99 -0.88
CA TRP A 88 3.86 -18.91 -0.12
C TRP A 88 4.70 -18.55 1.09
N GLN A 89 4.66 -17.26 1.44
CA GLN A 89 5.16 -16.75 2.71
C GLN A 89 4.00 -16.20 3.54
N THR A 90 4.07 -16.42 4.84
CA THR A 90 3.06 -15.94 5.76
C THR A 90 3.23 -14.44 6.05
N PHE A 91 2.17 -13.79 6.55
CA PHE A 91 2.25 -12.40 7.03
C PHE A 91 3.42 -12.20 8.02
N ARG A 92 3.65 -13.15 8.93
CA ARG A 92 4.75 -13.10 9.90
C ARG A 92 6.11 -13.11 9.21
N GLN A 93 6.33 -14.01 8.25
CA GLN A 93 7.59 -14.11 7.52
C GLN A 93 7.85 -12.84 6.70
N ILE A 94 6.83 -12.32 6.03
CA ILE A 94 6.96 -11.07 5.28
C ILE A 94 7.22 -9.88 6.21
N ASN A 95 6.55 -9.80 7.38
CA ASN A 95 6.81 -8.73 8.34
C ASN A 95 8.27 -8.75 8.85
N GLN A 96 8.83 -9.94 9.09
CA GLN A 96 10.24 -10.07 9.44
C GLN A 96 11.16 -9.54 8.33
N ARG A 97 10.86 -9.87 7.06
CA ARG A 97 11.61 -9.38 5.89
C ARG A 97 11.49 -7.86 5.72
N VAL A 98 10.30 -7.30 5.88
CA VAL A 98 10.03 -5.84 5.80
C VAL A 98 10.84 -5.09 6.86
N ASN A 99 10.85 -5.58 8.10
CA ASN A 99 11.63 -4.96 9.18
C ASN A 99 13.14 -5.10 8.96
N ALA A 100 13.61 -6.27 8.50
CA ALA A 100 15.04 -6.48 8.21
C ALA A 100 15.53 -5.63 7.04
N PHE A 101 14.74 -5.53 5.97
CA PHE A 101 15.09 -4.71 4.80
C PHE A 101 15.08 -3.22 5.15
N GLY A 102 14.03 -2.74 5.81
CA GLY A 102 13.90 -1.34 6.20
C GLY A 102 14.97 -0.90 7.21
N SER A 103 15.28 -1.71 8.22
CA SER A 103 16.37 -1.39 9.16
C SER A 103 17.74 -1.34 8.48
N GLY A 104 17.98 -2.24 7.53
CA GLY A 104 19.18 -2.22 6.69
C GLY A 104 19.29 -0.93 5.87
N LEU A 105 18.21 -0.50 5.23
CA LEU A 105 18.17 0.76 4.47
C LEU A 105 18.47 1.98 5.34
N MET A 106 17.86 2.05 6.53
CA MET A 106 18.10 3.15 7.47
C MET A 106 19.56 3.18 7.91
N HIS A 107 20.14 2.02 8.22
CA HIS A 107 21.55 1.90 8.58
C HIS A 107 22.49 2.33 7.44
N LEU A 108 22.19 1.92 6.20
CA LEU A 108 22.95 2.35 5.03
C LEU A 108 22.90 3.88 4.86
N ASN A 109 21.72 4.48 4.97
CA ASN A 109 21.55 5.92 4.82
C ASN A 109 22.26 6.72 5.92
N GLU A 110 22.12 6.32 7.17
CA GLU A 110 22.68 7.02 8.32
C GLU A 110 24.19 6.77 8.48
N VAL A 111 24.60 5.51 8.51
CA VAL A 111 25.96 5.14 8.94
C VAL A 111 26.92 5.06 7.76
N ILE A 112 26.46 4.56 6.61
CA ILE A 112 27.34 4.33 5.46
C ILE A 112 27.42 5.55 4.55
N LEU A 113 26.27 6.17 4.26
CA LEU A 113 26.21 7.37 3.42
C LEU A 113 26.40 8.66 4.23
N GLY A 114 26.15 8.65 5.55
CA GLY A 114 26.32 9.82 6.40
C GLY A 114 25.29 10.92 6.13
N ASN A 115 24.08 10.56 5.66
CA ASN A 115 23.04 11.53 5.36
C ASN A 115 22.34 12.01 6.63
N ASP A 116 22.16 13.32 6.79
CA ASP A 116 21.41 13.90 7.90
C ASP A 116 19.89 13.69 7.80
N THR A 117 19.39 13.48 6.56
CA THR A 117 17.96 13.24 6.32
C THR A 117 17.64 11.76 6.49
N LEU A 118 17.11 11.41 7.67
CA LEU A 118 16.80 10.01 8.00
C LEU A 118 15.39 9.56 7.58
N ASN A 119 14.48 10.50 7.31
CA ASN A 119 13.10 10.21 6.91
C ASN A 119 12.72 10.94 5.63
N ARG A 120 11.68 10.44 4.95
CA ARG A 120 11.06 11.01 3.74
C ARG A 120 12.02 11.25 2.57
N TRP A 121 13.16 10.56 2.55
CA TRP A 121 13.99 10.46 1.36
C TRP A 121 13.39 9.42 0.41
N ALA A 122 13.73 9.55 -0.87
CA ALA A 122 13.17 8.72 -1.93
C ALA A 122 13.97 7.42 -2.11
N LEU A 123 13.26 6.30 -2.16
CA LEU A 123 13.79 5.01 -2.56
C LEU A 123 13.29 4.68 -3.97
N GLY A 124 14.19 4.71 -4.95
CA GLY A 124 13.92 4.22 -6.29
C GLY A 124 13.85 2.70 -6.31
N ILE A 125 12.74 2.13 -6.78
CA ILE A 125 12.50 0.70 -6.87
C ILE A 125 12.33 0.33 -8.34
N TRP A 126 13.36 -0.32 -8.89
CA TRP A 126 13.33 -0.87 -10.23
C TRP A 126 13.30 -2.39 -10.17
N SER A 127 12.11 -2.97 -10.36
CA SER A 127 11.91 -4.42 -10.30
C SER A 127 10.59 -4.82 -10.96
N HIS A 128 10.53 -6.05 -11.46
CA HIS A 128 9.29 -6.65 -11.93
C HIS A 128 8.39 -7.00 -10.73
N GLY A 129 7.10 -7.25 -10.98
CA GLY A 129 6.17 -7.72 -9.95
C GLY A 129 6.65 -9.03 -9.30
N ARG A 130 7.18 -8.93 -8.08
CA ARG A 130 7.73 -10.05 -7.29
C ARG A 130 7.65 -9.75 -5.79
N PRO A 131 7.82 -10.76 -4.91
CA PRO A 131 7.73 -10.55 -3.47
C PRO A 131 8.66 -9.45 -2.94
N GLU A 132 9.87 -9.34 -3.50
CA GLU A 132 10.87 -8.35 -3.10
C GLU A 132 10.37 -6.92 -3.36
N TRP A 133 9.64 -6.69 -4.46
CA TRP A 133 9.07 -5.37 -4.75
C TRP A 133 8.12 -4.94 -3.63
N PHE A 134 7.21 -5.83 -3.23
CA PHE A 134 6.26 -5.56 -2.15
C PHE A 134 6.99 -5.30 -0.83
N ILE A 135 8.00 -6.11 -0.50
CA ILE A 135 8.78 -5.95 0.73
C ILE A 135 9.44 -4.56 0.74
N SER A 136 10.05 -4.14 -0.37
CA SER A 136 10.70 -2.84 -0.46
C SER A 136 9.71 -1.68 -0.31
N GLU A 137 8.55 -1.73 -0.98
CA GLU A 137 7.52 -0.69 -0.86
C GLU A 137 6.92 -0.64 0.55
N MET A 138 6.60 -1.80 1.13
CA MET A 138 6.05 -1.85 2.49
C MET A 138 7.07 -1.38 3.53
N SER A 139 8.37 -1.63 3.32
CA SER A 139 9.43 -1.03 4.14
C SER A 139 9.44 0.48 4.04
N CYS A 140 9.21 1.08 2.87
CA CYS A 140 9.07 2.54 2.77
C CYS A 140 7.93 3.06 3.68
N ASN A 141 6.77 2.39 3.64
CA ASN A 141 5.64 2.74 4.49
C ASN A 141 5.96 2.60 5.99
N CYS A 142 6.68 1.55 6.39
CA CYS A 142 7.04 1.31 7.79
C CYS A 142 8.11 2.26 8.33
N TYR A 143 9.02 2.74 7.47
CA TYR A 143 10.16 3.58 7.87
C TYR A 143 10.01 5.04 7.41
N ASN A 144 8.80 5.45 7.01
CA ASN A 144 8.47 6.81 6.59
C ASN A 144 9.36 7.31 5.43
N LEU A 145 9.54 6.47 4.42
CA LEU A 145 10.28 6.77 3.19
C LEU A 145 9.32 6.97 2.02
N VAL A 146 9.78 7.64 0.97
CA VAL A 146 9.00 7.86 -0.26
C VAL A 146 9.37 6.77 -1.27
N SER A 147 8.44 5.90 -1.62
CA SER A 147 8.64 4.91 -2.69
C SER A 147 8.53 5.56 -4.07
N VAL A 148 9.48 5.29 -4.95
CA VAL A 148 9.46 5.73 -6.36
C VAL A 148 9.61 4.51 -7.25
N ALA A 149 8.51 4.06 -7.86
CA ALA A 149 8.52 2.93 -8.77
C ALA A 149 9.05 3.34 -10.15
N LEU A 150 10.04 2.60 -10.66
CA LEU A 150 10.66 2.80 -11.96
C LEU A 150 10.24 1.66 -12.90
N TYR A 151 9.76 2.01 -14.10
CA TYR A 151 9.24 1.05 -15.08
C TYR A 151 10.00 1.09 -16.40
N ASP A 152 10.33 -0.08 -16.93
CA ASP A 152 11.04 -0.24 -18.22
C ASP A 152 10.28 0.37 -19.40
N THR A 153 8.96 0.45 -19.30
CA THR A 153 8.09 0.92 -20.38
C THR A 153 8.17 2.42 -20.64
N LEU A 154 8.84 3.18 -19.77
CA LEU A 154 8.94 4.64 -19.89
C LEU A 154 10.14 5.10 -20.74
N GLY A 155 10.96 4.16 -21.24
CA GLY A 155 12.12 4.45 -22.07
C GLY A 155 13.37 4.85 -21.28
N PRO A 156 14.54 4.89 -21.94
CA PRO A 156 15.82 5.13 -21.27
C PRO A 156 15.95 6.55 -20.69
N ASP A 157 15.18 7.52 -21.18
CA ASP A 157 15.20 8.90 -20.68
C ASP A 157 14.39 9.09 -19.39
N ALA A 158 13.69 8.06 -18.92
CA ALA A 158 12.81 8.12 -17.75
C ALA A 158 13.41 7.53 -16.46
N ILE A 159 14.63 6.99 -16.53
CA ILE A 159 15.36 6.33 -15.43
C ILE A 159 16.66 7.07 -15.15
#